data_AF-A0A7Z1SA90-F1
#
_entry.id   AF-A0A7Z1SA90-F1
#
_cell.length_a   1.000
_cell.length_b   1.000
_cell.length_c   1.000
_cell.angle_alpha   90.00
_cell.angle_beta   90.00
_cell.angle_gamma   90.00
#
_symmetry.space_group_name_H-M   'P 1'
#
loop_
_entity.id
_entity.type
_entity.pdbx_description
1 polymer ?
#
loop_
_entity_poly.entity_id
_entity_poly.type
_entity_poly.pdbx_seq_one_letter_code
_entity_poly.pdbx_strand_id
1 'polypeptide(L)'
;MSAEEPLIADLFEVDKRLSLKPVVDFNSYLRNAFGAGPCRRHRCVEGADQSTSGHAHNFTFEGRQWHRRFATTAGSDVAQVLKKAWLSYT
;
A
#
# COMPACT_ATOMS: atom_id res chain seq x y z
N MET A 1 -24.74 -22.97 11.85
CA MET A 1 -24.93 -23.06 10.39
C MET A 1 -23.62 -22.66 9.75
N SER A 2 -22.95 -23.61 9.11
CA SER A 2 -21.65 -23.40 8.47
C SER A 2 -21.92 -22.76 7.11
N ALA A 3 -21.65 -21.46 6.98
CA ALA A 3 -21.67 -20.78 5.70
C ALA A 3 -20.24 -20.84 5.13
N GLU A 4 -19.94 -21.87 4.35
CA GLU A 4 -18.87 -21.78 3.37
C GLU A 4 -19.36 -20.81 2.28
N GLU A 5 -19.09 -19.52 2.47
CA GLU A 5 -19.23 -18.52 1.41
C GLU A 5 -18.32 -18.93 0.23
N PRO A 6 -18.80 -18.81 -1.02
CA PRO A 6 -18.02 -19.26 -2.16
C PRO A 6 -16.74 -18.41 -2.26
N LEU A 7 -15.59 -19.08 -2.22
CA LEU A 7 -14.21 -18.55 -2.29
C LEU A 7 -13.88 -17.79 -3.59
N ILE A 8 -14.88 -17.32 -4.34
CA ILE A 8 -14.77 -16.69 -5.67
C ILE A 8 -15.62 -15.42 -5.77
N ALA A 9 -16.47 -15.10 -4.79
CA ALA A 9 -17.19 -13.83 -4.82
C ALA A 9 -16.17 -12.68 -4.68
N ASP A 10 -16.22 -11.72 -5.61
CA ASP A 10 -15.31 -10.57 -5.57
C ASP A 10 -15.47 -9.89 -4.21
N LEU A 11 -14.36 -9.71 -3.49
CA LEU A 11 -14.36 -9.11 -2.17
C LEU A 11 -15.08 -7.75 -2.16
N PHE A 12 -15.06 -7.03 -3.29
CA PHE A 12 -15.78 -5.77 -3.48
C PHE A 12 -17.29 -5.93 -3.76
N GLU A 13 -17.74 -7.09 -4.24
CA GLU A 13 -19.16 -7.44 -4.37
C GLU A 13 -19.76 -7.86 -3.02
N VAL A 14 -18.97 -8.55 -2.20
CA VAL A 14 -19.37 -9.03 -0.87
C VAL A 14 -19.37 -7.89 0.16
N ASP A 15 -18.31 -7.07 0.19
CA ASP A 15 -18.18 -5.96 1.13
C ASP A 15 -18.26 -4.60 0.43
N LYS A 16 -19.48 -4.07 0.36
CA LYS A 16 -19.75 -2.73 -0.19
C LYS A 16 -18.96 -1.62 0.48
N ARG A 17 -18.44 -1.80 1.70
CA ARG A 17 -17.59 -0.80 2.37
C ARG A 17 -16.28 -0.58 1.62
N LEU A 18 -15.81 -1.56 0.87
CA LEU A 18 -14.60 -1.43 0.04
C LEU A 18 -14.81 -0.50 -1.16
N SER A 19 -16.06 -0.25 -1.55
CA SER A 19 -16.41 0.73 -2.58
C SER A 19 -16.53 2.17 -2.07
N LEU A 20 -16.44 2.39 -0.75
CA LEU A 20 -16.56 3.73 -0.18
C LEU A 20 -15.41 4.61 -0.67
N LYS A 21 -15.75 5.85 -1.04
CA LYS A 21 -14.81 6.82 -1.61
C LYS A 21 -13.49 6.92 -0.83
N PRO A 22 -13.46 6.99 0.52
CA PRO A 22 -12.21 7.05 1.27
C PRO A 22 -11.34 5.80 1.14
N VAL A 23 -11.95 4.61 0.99
CA VAL A 23 -11.23 3.35 0.76
C VAL A 23 -10.67 3.30 -0.66
N VAL A 24 -11.46 3.70 -1.65
CA VAL A 24 -11.01 3.80 -3.05
C VAL A 24 -9.88 4.81 -3.22
N ASP A 25 -10.00 5.98 -2.59
CA ASP A 25 -8.99 7.04 -2.60
C ASP A 25 -7.69 6.54 -1.94
N PHE A 26 -7.78 5.81 -0.81
CA PHE A 26 -6.62 5.22 -0.15
C PHE A 26 -5.92 4.15 -1.01
N ASN A 27 -6.67 3.25 -1.64
CA ASN A 27 -6.10 2.27 -2.56
C ASN A 27 -5.39 2.93 -3.75
N SER A 28 -6.00 3.97 -4.32
CA SER A 28 -5.41 4.76 -5.40
C SER A 28 -4.12 5.45 -4.95
N TYR A 29 -4.12 5.99 -3.73
CA TYR A 29 -2.93 6.58 -3.12
C TYR A 29 -1.81 5.54 -2.95
N LEU A 30 -2.08 4.34 -2.41
CA LEU A 30 -1.07 3.29 -2.24
C LEU A 30 -0.44 2.88 -3.57
N ARG A 31 -1.23 2.71 -4.64
CA ARG A 31 -0.73 2.39 -5.99
C ARG A 31 0.21 3.45 -6.56
N ASN A 32 0.04 4.70 -6.15
CA ASN A 32 0.90 5.81 -6.56
C ASN A 32 2.11 5.99 -5.64
N ALA A 33 1.96 5.71 -4.34
CA ALA A 33 3.00 5.83 -3.33
C ALA A 33 4.09 4.76 -3.47
N PHE A 34 3.74 3.60 -4.02
CA PHE A 34 4.63 2.45 -4.19
C PHE A 34 4.78 2.05 -5.65
N GLY A 35 5.96 1.53 -5.99
CA GLY A 35 6.23 0.94 -7.30
C GLY A 35 6.78 -0.47 -7.17
N ALA A 36 6.60 -1.26 -8.23
CA ALA A 36 7.20 -2.58 -8.32
C ALA A 36 8.70 -2.50 -8.66
N GLY A 37 9.48 -3.46 -8.16
CA GLY A 37 10.91 -3.59 -8.39
C GLY A 37 11.76 -2.69 -7.47
N PRO A 38 13.07 -2.59 -7.75
CA PRO A 38 13.99 -1.83 -6.91
C PRO A 38 13.75 -0.33 -6.99
N CYS A 39 14.06 0.37 -5.90
CA CYS A 39 13.96 1.83 -5.81
C CYS A 39 14.78 2.51 -6.90
N ARG A 40 14.14 3.41 -7.65
CA ARG A 40 14.75 4.16 -8.77
C ARG A 40 15.18 5.57 -8.41
N ARG A 41 15.23 5.92 -7.12
CA ARG A 41 15.65 7.27 -6.70
C ARG A 41 17.16 7.41 -6.95
N HIS A 42 17.61 8.52 -7.53
CA HIS A 42 19.02 8.80 -7.83
C HIS A 42 20.00 8.66 -6.65
N ARG A 43 19.52 8.73 -5.40
CA ARG A 43 20.35 8.56 -4.18
C ARG A 43 20.49 7.10 -3.75
N CYS A 44 19.74 6.18 -4.34
CA CYS A 44 19.86 4.76 -4.04
C CYS A 44 20.98 4.19 -4.90
N VAL A 45 22.02 3.67 -4.27
CA VAL A 45 23.07 2.92 -4.94
C VAL A 45 22.63 1.46 -4.98
N GLU A 46 22.73 0.84 -6.16
CA GLU A 46 22.43 -0.57 -6.33
C GLU A 46 23.34 -1.44 -5.46
N GLY A 47 22.78 -2.43 -4.76
CA GLY A 47 23.54 -3.30 -3.85
C GLY A 47 23.97 -2.67 -2.51
N ALA A 48 23.67 -1.39 -2.27
CA ALA A 48 23.95 -0.77 -0.98
C ALA A 48 23.00 -1.28 0.11
N ASP A 49 23.57 -1.55 1.29
CA ASP A 49 22.79 -1.94 2.45
C ASP A 49 21.92 -0.76 2.95
N GLN A 50 20.61 -0.97 2.92
CA GLN A 50 19.62 0.01 3.35
C GLN A 50 19.35 -0.05 4.85
N SER A 51 19.98 -0.97 5.60
CA SER A 51 19.88 -1.03 7.06
C SER A 51 20.34 0.27 7.73
N THR A 52 21.28 0.99 7.08
CA THR A 52 21.82 2.27 7.52
C THR A 52 20.93 3.46 7.14
N SER A 53 20.00 3.26 6.21
CA SER A 53 18.98 4.25 5.87
C SER A 53 17.93 4.23 6.98
N GLY A 54 17.70 5.36 7.66
CA GLY A 54 16.72 5.42 8.77
C GLY A 54 15.31 4.90 8.40
N HIS A 55 15.00 4.78 7.11
CA HIS A 55 13.86 4.02 6.59
C HIS A 55 14.29 3.26 5.33
N ALA A 56 14.05 1.94 5.27
CA ALA A 56 14.29 1.15 4.07
C ALA A 56 13.39 1.63 2.91
N HIS A 57 13.96 1.70 1.71
CA HIS A 57 13.26 2.13 0.51
C HIS A 57 12.67 0.96 -0.28
N ASN A 58 13.26 -0.23 -0.16
CA ASN A 58 12.77 -1.48 -0.74
C ASN A 58 12.22 -2.40 0.35
N PHE A 59 11.19 -3.17 0.02
CA PHE A 59 10.62 -4.20 0.88
C PHE A 59 9.99 -5.30 0.02
N THR A 60 9.77 -6.47 0.62
CA THR A 60 9.12 -7.61 -0.04
C THR A 60 7.68 -7.73 0.45
N PHE A 61 6.73 -7.81 -0.48
CA PHE A 61 5.31 -8.03 -0.19
C PHE A 61 4.74 -8.99 -1.23
N GLU A 62 4.08 -10.06 -0.78
CA GLU A 62 3.57 -11.16 -1.62
C GLU A 62 4.64 -11.77 -2.55
N GLY A 63 5.86 -11.99 -2.03
CA GLY A 63 6.97 -12.53 -2.81
C GLY A 63 7.50 -11.59 -3.91
N ARG A 64 6.97 -10.37 -4.01
CA ARG A 64 7.39 -9.36 -4.98
C ARG A 64 8.17 -8.26 -4.28
N GLN A 65 9.20 -7.74 -4.94
CA GLN A 65 9.93 -6.58 -4.47
C GLN A 65 9.15 -5.31 -4.81
N TRP A 66 9.01 -4.44 -3.82
CA TRP A 66 8.37 -3.14 -3.91
C TRP A 66 9.32 -2.05 -3.41
N HIS A 67 9.08 -0.83 -3.86
CA HIS A 67 9.77 0.36 -3.37
C HIS A 67 8.81 1.50 -3.10
N ARG A 68 9.19 2.36 -2.15
CA ARG A 68 8.49 3.63 -1.91
C ARG A 68 8.97 4.73 -2.86
N ARG A 69 8.03 5.52 -3.39
CA ARG A 69 8.29 6.70 -4.22
C ARG A 69 8.37 7.96 -3.34
N PHE A 70 9.49 8.14 -2.66
CA PHE A 70 9.69 9.25 -1.69
C PHE A 70 9.50 10.66 -2.25
N ALA A 71 9.71 10.86 -3.56
CA ALA A 71 9.51 12.16 -4.19
C ALA A 71 8.04 12.61 -4.19
N THR A 72 7.10 11.67 -3.98
CA THR A 72 5.66 11.91 -4.11
C THR A 72 4.88 11.66 -2.83
N THR A 73 5.49 11.12 -1.77
CA THR A 73 4.77 10.74 -0.55
C THR A 73 5.62 10.84 0.71
N ALA A 74 5.22 11.66 1.68
CA ALA A 74 5.75 11.67 3.04
C ALA A 74 5.01 10.63 3.92
N GLY A 75 5.64 10.18 5.01
CA GLY A 75 5.02 9.19 5.91
C GLY A 75 3.75 9.73 6.60
N SER A 76 3.73 11.03 6.88
CA SER A 76 2.57 11.76 7.39
C SER A 76 1.37 11.71 6.44
N ASP A 77 1.62 11.80 5.13
CA ASP A 77 0.56 11.76 4.12
C ASP A 77 -0.12 10.38 4.14
N VAL A 78 0.69 9.31 4.20
CA VAL A 78 0.19 7.92 4.28
C VAL A 78 -0.69 7.75 5.51
N ALA A 79 -0.22 8.21 6.68
CA ALA A 79 -0.94 8.09 7.95
C ALA A 79 -2.28 8.84 7.93
N GLN A 80 -2.31 10.03 7.33
CA GLN A 80 -3.54 10.83 7.23
C GLN A 80 -4.59 10.16 6.34
N VAL A 81 -4.20 9.64 5.16
CA VAL A 81 -5.14 9.00 4.24
C VAL A 81 -5.63 7.66 4.82
N LEU A 82 -4.75 6.89 5.49
CA LEU A 82 -5.13 5.68 6.20
C LEU A 82 -6.16 5.95 7.30
N LYS A 83 -5.97 7.00 8.10
CA LYS A 83 -6.93 7.38 9.15
C LYS A 83 -8.32 7.66 8.57
N LYS A 84 -8.41 8.34 7.42
CA LYS A 84 -9.69 8.62 6.74
C LYS A 84 -10.36 7.32 6.25
N ALA A 85 -9.59 6.42 5.66
CA ALA A 85 -10.11 5.12 5.21
C ALA A 85 -10.61 4.27 6.39
N TRP A 86 -9.85 4.22 7.50
CA TRP A 86 -10.22 3.47 8.70
C TRP A 86 -11.54 3.96 9.32
N LEU A 87 -11.71 5.28 9.47
CA LEU A 87 -12.94 5.87 9.99
C LEU A 87 -14.16 5.62 9.10
N SER A 88 -13.97 5.28 7.84
CA SER A 88 -15.06 4.92 6.92
C SER A 88 -15.43 3.44 7.00
N TYR A 89 -14.56 2.63 7.59
CA TYR A 89 -14.74 1.20 7.76
C TYR A 89 -15.42 0.85 9.10
N THR A 90 -15.18 1.67 10.14
CA THR A 90 -15.82 1.60 11.46
C THR A 90 -17.19 2.26 11.47
#